data_AF-A0AAW7MLU1-F1
#
_entry.id   AF-A0AAW7MLU1-F1
#
_cell.length_a   1.000
_cell.length_b   1.000
_cell.length_c   1.000
_cell.angle_alpha   90.00
_cell.angle_beta   90.00
_cell.angle_gamma   90.00
#
_symmetry.space_group_name_H-M   'P 1'
#
loop_
_entity.id
_entity.type
_entity.pdbx_description
1 polymer ?
#
loop_
_entity_poly.entity_id
_entity_poly.type
_entity_poly.pdbx_seq_one_letter_code
_entity_poly.pdbx_strand_id
1 'polypeptide(L)'
;MSASRERRYQARRERYWLARYEARRSLRRARIAFRLALSSSLVSLALALDVLLPLTQLRPEPSAAARFDIWCASGFTALTAVCLATASVALHRHVFSVSRTLNSSDRRLARTRLKLLRLRVLERSV
;
A
#
# COMPACT_ATOMS: atom_id res chain seq x y z
N MET A 1 14.78 -34.83 25.27
CA MET A 1 14.23 -33.45 25.39
C MET A 1 14.25 -32.63 24.09
N SER A 2 14.85 -33.12 23.00
CA SER A 2 14.98 -32.41 21.70
C SER A 2 13.67 -32.30 20.93
N ALA A 3 12.90 -33.40 20.81
CA ALA A 3 11.70 -33.48 19.97
C ALA A 3 10.59 -32.46 20.33
N SER A 4 10.33 -32.22 21.61
CA SER A 4 9.32 -31.25 22.04
C SER A 4 9.74 -29.80 21.75
N ARG A 5 11.04 -29.50 21.82
CA ARG A 5 11.61 -28.19 21.46
C ARG A 5 11.60 -28.00 19.94
N GLU A 6 11.93 -29.03 19.16
CA GLU A 6 11.90 -28.95 17.70
C GLU A 6 10.47 -28.68 17.17
N ARG A 7 9.45 -29.39 17.66
CA ARG A 7 8.04 -29.15 17.31
C ARG A 7 7.61 -27.70 17.58
N ARG A 8 8.00 -27.11 18.71
CA ARG A 8 7.71 -25.70 19.03
C ARG A 8 8.38 -24.74 18.05
N TYR A 9 9.62 -25.01 17.62
CA TYR A 9 10.32 -24.18 16.65
C TYR A 9 9.79 -24.35 15.22
N GLN A 10 9.33 -25.55 14.85
CA GLN A 10 8.65 -25.80 13.58
C GLN A 10 7.31 -25.04 13.51
N ALA A 11 6.47 -25.13 14.53
CA ALA A 11 5.23 -24.36 14.62
C ALA A 11 5.47 -22.84 14.55
N ARG A 12 6.54 -22.33 15.19
CA ARG A 12 6.94 -20.92 15.06
C ARG A 12 7.39 -20.55 13.64
N ARG A 13 8.13 -21.44 12.96
CA ARG A 13 8.56 -21.24 11.57
C ARG A 13 7.37 -21.15 10.63
N GLU A 14 6.37 -22.02 10.77
CA GLU A 14 5.15 -21.99 9.97
C GLU A 14 4.36 -20.71 10.19
N ARG A 15 4.17 -20.29 11.45
CA ARG A 15 3.51 -19.02 11.76
C ARG A 15 4.19 -17.82 11.09
N TYR A 16 5.52 -17.74 11.16
CA TYR A 16 6.25 -16.63 10.50
C TYR A 16 6.23 -16.74 8.97
N TRP A 17 6.18 -17.95 8.42
CA TRP A 17 6.05 -18.16 6.98
C TRP A 17 4.68 -17.70 6.46
N LEU A 18 3.60 -18.05 7.17
CA LEU A 18 2.23 -17.61 6.85
C LEU A 18 2.11 -16.08 6.94
N ALA A 19 2.59 -15.47 8.03
CA ALA A 19 2.58 -14.01 8.19
C ALA A 19 3.35 -13.29 7.06
N ARG A 20 4.49 -13.85 6.63
CA ARG A 20 5.25 -13.34 5.47
C ARG A 20 4.45 -13.46 4.17
N TYR A 21 3.76 -14.58 3.96
CA TYR A 21 2.96 -14.81 2.76
C TYR A 21 1.77 -13.85 2.69
N GLU A 22 1.03 -13.70 3.78
CA GLU A 22 -0.10 -12.76 3.90
C GLU A 22 0.34 -11.32 3.70
N ALA A 23 1.45 -10.91 4.32
CA ALA A 23 1.99 -9.56 4.17
C ALA A 23 2.48 -9.28 2.74
N ARG A 24 3.06 -10.26 2.03
CA ARG A 24 3.40 -10.11 0.60
C ARG A 24 2.14 -9.97 -0.26
N ARG A 25 1.09 -10.74 0.04
CA ARG A 25 -0.18 -10.69 -0.68
C ARG A 25 -0.87 -9.33 -0.47
N SER A 26 -0.89 -8.81 0.75
CA SER A 26 -1.46 -7.49 1.04
C SER A 26 -0.65 -6.36 0.41
N LEU A 27 0.68 -6.44 0.40
CA LEU A 27 1.54 -5.44 -0.24
C LEU A 27 1.34 -5.40 -1.76
N ARG A 28 1.20 -6.56 -2.43
CA ARG A 28 0.85 -6.60 -3.87
C ARG A 28 -0.48 -5.90 -4.15
N ARG A 29 -1.52 -6.19 -3.36
CA ARG A 29 -2.85 -5.55 -3.51
C ARG A 29 -2.78 -4.04 -3.26
N ALA A 30 -2.09 -3.62 -2.20
CA ALA A 30 -1.91 -2.21 -1.88
C ALA A 30 -1.14 -1.46 -2.98
N ARG A 31 -0.13 -2.09 -3.59
CA ARG A 31 0.63 -1.49 -4.70
C ARG A 31 -0.23 -1.32 -5.97
N ILE A 32 -1.10 -2.28 -6.26
CA ILE A 32 -2.06 -2.19 -7.38
C ILE A 32 -3.07 -1.07 -7.10
N ALA A 33 -3.67 -1.06 -5.90
CA ALA A 33 -4.60 -0.01 -5.50
C ALA A 33 -3.96 1.40 -5.55
N PHE A 34 -2.71 1.53 -5.09
CA PHE A 34 -1.95 2.77 -5.18
C PHE A 34 -1.71 3.21 -6.63
N ARG A 35 -1.33 2.29 -7.52
CA ARG A 35 -1.17 2.60 -8.95
C ARG A 35 -2.47 3.06 -9.58
N LEU A 36 -3.58 2.38 -9.29
CA LEU A 36 -4.91 2.74 -9.80
C LEU A 36 -5.34 4.12 -9.28
N ALA A 37 -5.19 4.38 -7.98
CA ALA A 37 -5.49 5.67 -7.38
C ALA A 37 -4.62 6.80 -7.95
N LEU A 38 -3.33 6.54 -8.19
CA LEU A 38 -2.42 7.51 -8.78
C LEU A 38 -2.80 7.78 -10.24
N SER A 39 -3.08 6.76 -11.04
CA SER A 39 -3.56 6.94 -12.42
C SER A 39 -4.90 7.69 -12.48
N SER A 40 -5.86 7.36 -11.61
CA SER A 40 -7.14 8.07 -11.58
C SER A 40 -6.95 9.53 -11.15
N SER A 41 -6.04 9.80 -10.20
CA SER A 41 -5.74 11.17 -9.79
C SER A 41 -5.09 12.00 -10.89
N LEU A 42 -4.20 11.40 -11.69
CA LEU A 42 -3.60 12.08 -12.84
C LEU A 42 -4.64 12.36 -13.94
N VAL A 43 -5.56 11.43 -14.18
CA VAL A 43 -6.66 11.64 -15.14
C VAL A 43 -7.61 12.74 -14.66
N SER A 44 -7.99 12.74 -13.39
CA SER A 44 -8.83 13.81 -12.82
C SER A 44 -8.14 15.18 -12.86
N LEU A 45 -6.82 15.23 -12.62
CA LEU A 45 -6.03 16.47 -12.74
C LEU A 45 -5.92 16.93 -14.19
N ALA A 46 -5.71 16.00 -15.14
CA ALA A 46 -5.69 16.32 -16.56
C ALA A 46 -7.03 16.88 -17.02
N LEU A 47 -8.15 16.26 -16.65
CA LEU A 47 -9.50 16.77 -16.94
C LEU A 47 -9.75 18.14 -16.30
N ALA A 48 -9.30 18.35 -15.06
CA ALA A 48 -9.42 19.66 -14.40
C ALA A 48 -8.63 20.74 -15.16
N LEU A 49 -7.41 20.42 -15.61
CA LEU A 49 -6.60 21.33 -16.42
C LEU A 49 -7.24 21.57 -17.79
N ASP A 50 -7.77 20.54 -18.44
CA ASP A 50 -8.41 20.63 -19.75
C ASP A 50 -9.73 21.43 -19.71
N VAL A 51 -10.40 21.49 -18.55
CA VAL A 51 -11.56 22.38 -18.32
C VAL A 51 -11.13 23.80 -17.96
N LEU A 52 -10.03 23.97 -17.21
CA LEU A 52 -9.55 25.28 -16.74
C LEU A 52 -8.80 26.07 -17.81
N LEU A 53 -8.00 25.40 -18.67
CA LEU A 53 -7.21 26.04 -19.72
C LEU A 53 -8.07 26.78 -20.77
N PRO A 54 -9.17 26.20 -21.30
CA PRO A 54 -10.04 26.89 -22.26
C PRO A 54 -10.74 28.12 -21.66
N LEU A 55 -11.09 28.07 -20.37
CA LEU A 55 -11.70 29.19 -19.65
C LEU A 55 -10.75 30.39 -19.51
N THR A 56 -9.43 30.15 -19.53
CA THR A 56 -8.44 31.23 -19.45
C THR A 56 -8.11 31.87 -20.79
N GLN A 57 -8.36 31.18 -21.91
CA GLN A 57 -7.86 31.61 -23.23
C GLN A 57 -8.92 32.23 -24.16
N LEU A 58 -10.22 32.04 -23.93
CA LEU A 58 -11.25 32.54 -24.87
C LEU A 58 -12.40 33.26 -24.13
N ARG A 59 -12.33 34.60 -24.14
CA ARG A 59 -13.41 35.50 -23.73
C ARG A 59 -14.50 35.45 -24.82
N PRO A 60 -15.72 35.05 -24.45
CA PRO A 60 -16.78 36.01 -24.12
C PRO A 60 -17.23 35.80 -22.67
N GLU A 61 -17.72 36.86 -22.03
CA GLU A 61 -18.24 36.80 -20.65
C GLU A 61 -19.21 35.61 -20.50
N PRO A 62 -18.88 34.59 -19.68
CA PRO A 62 -19.76 33.45 -19.49
C PRO A 62 -21.07 33.94 -18.86
N SER A 63 -22.19 33.42 -19.35
CA SER A 63 -23.51 33.67 -18.78
C SER A 63 -23.52 33.32 -17.28
N ALA A 64 -24.44 33.90 -16.51
CA ALA A 64 -24.53 33.64 -15.07
C ALA A 64 -24.66 32.13 -14.74
N ALA A 65 -25.38 31.38 -15.60
CA ALA A 65 -25.49 29.92 -15.51
C ALA A 65 -24.14 29.21 -15.72
N ALA A 66 -23.38 29.60 -16.75
CA ALA A 66 -22.08 29.00 -17.03
C ALA A 66 -21.06 29.26 -15.90
N ARG A 67 -21.10 30.43 -15.25
CA ARG A 67 -20.25 30.71 -14.07
C ARG A 67 -20.55 29.78 -12.91
N PHE A 68 -21.82 29.49 -12.67
CA PHE A 68 -22.25 28.59 -11.61
C PHE A 68 -21.79 27.15 -11.88
N ASP A 69 -21.93 26.67 -13.12
CA ASP A 69 -21.47 25.33 -13.51
C ASP A 69 -19.94 25.17 -13.36
N ILE A 70 -19.17 26.19 -13.74
CA ILE A 70 -17.70 26.20 -13.55
C ILE A 70 -17.35 26.17 -12.05
N TRP A 71 -18.09 26.92 -11.22
CA TRP A 71 -17.88 26.93 -9.77
C TRP A 71 -18.19 25.57 -9.13
N CYS A 72 -19.27 24.91 -9.57
CA CYS A 72 -19.60 23.55 -9.14
C CYS A 72 -18.56 22.52 -9.61
N ALA A 73 -18.12 22.59 -10.86
CA ALA A 73 -17.12 21.69 -11.42
C ALA A 73 -15.75 21.84 -10.74
N SER A 74 -15.30 23.08 -10.50
CA SER A 74 -14.06 23.37 -9.76
C SER A 74 -14.13 22.92 -8.29
N GLY A 75 -15.27 23.14 -7.62
CA GLY A 75 -15.48 22.64 -6.26
C GLY A 75 -15.42 21.10 -6.17
N PHE A 76 -16.06 20.40 -7.11
CA PHE A 76 -16.08 18.94 -7.14
C PHE A 76 -14.70 18.35 -7.48
N THR A 77 -13.97 18.97 -8.41
CA THR A 77 -12.59 18.57 -8.74
C THR A 77 -11.62 18.82 -7.58
N ALA A 78 -11.77 19.92 -6.84
CA ALA A 78 -10.99 20.16 -5.62
C ALA A 78 -11.26 19.12 -4.52
N LEU A 79 -12.54 18.79 -4.26
CA LEU A 79 -12.93 17.77 -3.29
C LEU A 79 -12.39 16.38 -3.66
N THR A 80 -12.54 15.99 -4.91
CA THR A 80 -12.01 14.70 -5.40
C THR A 80 -10.50 14.65 -5.31
N ALA A 81 -9.79 15.73 -5.62
CA ALA A 81 -8.33 15.82 -5.46
C ALA A 81 -7.89 15.62 -4.00
N VAL A 82 -8.59 16.25 -3.04
CA VAL A 82 -8.30 16.07 -1.60
C VAL A 82 -8.58 14.63 -1.15
N CYS A 83 -9.69 14.02 -1.59
CA CYS A 83 -10.00 12.62 -1.31
C CYS A 83 -8.94 11.66 -1.89
N LEU A 84 -8.44 11.95 -3.10
CA LEU A 84 -7.39 11.15 -3.73
C LEU A 84 -6.04 11.32 -3.03
N ALA A 85 -5.68 12.53 -2.62
CA ALA A 85 -4.45 12.81 -1.88
C ALA A 85 -4.45 12.10 -0.51
N THR A 86 -5.56 12.17 0.22
CA THR A 86 -5.71 11.48 1.52
C THR A 86 -5.68 9.96 1.37
N ALA A 87 -6.34 9.41 0.34
CA ALA A 87 -6.27 7.99 0.02
C ALA A 87 -4.84 7.54 -0.34
N SER A 88 -4.09 8.34 -1.11
CA SER A 88 -2.69 8.09 -1.45
C SER A 88 -1.79 8.03 -0.21
N VAL A 89 -1.95 8.97 0.73
CA VAL A 89 -1.20 8.99 2.00
C VAL A 89 -1.56 7.77 2.86
N ALA A 90 -2.83 7.41 2.96
CA ALA A 90 -3.28 6.24 3.71
C ALA A 90 -2.70 4.93 3.14
N LEU A 91 -2.72 4.79 1.82
CA LEU A 91 -2.12 3.66 1.12
C LEU A 91 -0.60 3.62 1.32
N HIS A 92 0.09 4.76 1.28
CA HIS A 92 1.53 4.84 1.52
C HIS A 92 1.88 4.39 2.95
N ARG A 93 1.15 4.89 3.97
CA ARG A 93 1.32 4.47 5.36
C ARG A 93 1.08 2.96 5.54
N HIS A 94 0.05 2.42 4.88
CA HIS A 94 -0.24 1.00 4.91
C HIS A 94 0.90 0.17 4.29
N VAL A 95 1.41 0.56 3.11
CA VAL A 95 2.55 -0.11 2.46
C VAL A 95 3.80 -0.08 3.34
N PHE A 96 4.07 1.05 3.98
CA PHE A 96 5.22 1.20 4.87
C PHE A 96 5.12 0.31 6.12
N SER A 97 3.94 0.27 6.75
CA SER A 97 3.67 -0.62 7.90
C SER A 97 3.84 -2.10 7.53
N VAL A 98 3.25 -2.53 6.40
CA VAL A 98 3.38 -3.91 5.90
C VAL A 98 4.83 -4.26 5.54
N SER A 99 5.60 -3.31 5.01
CA SER A 99 7.03 -3.51 4.73
C SER A 99 7.85 -3.71 6.01
N ARG A 100 7.55 -2.95 7.07
CA ARG A 100 8.17 -3.14 8.39
C ARG A 100 7.84 -4.51 8.99
N THR A 101 6.58 -4.94 8.93
CA THR A 101 6.18 -6.26 9.44
C THR A 101 6.83 -7.40 8.66
N LEU A 102 6.97 -7.26 7.34
CA LEU A 102 7.73 -8.20 6.50
C LEU A 102 9.19 -8.33 6.93
N ASN A 103 9.90 -7.21 7.06
CA ASN A 103 11.30 -7.21 7.48
C ASN A 103 11.50 -7.83 8.86
N SER A 104 10.59 -7.56 9.80
CA SER A 104 10.63 -8.15 11.14
C SER A 104 10.39 -9.66 11.11
N SER A 105 9.44 -10.12 10.29
CA SER A 105 9.11 -11.53 10.11
C SER A 105 10.26 -12.29 9.44
N ASP A 106 10.91 -11.70 8.44
CA ASP A 106 12.06 -12.29 7.76
C ASP A 106 13.25 -12.48 8.69
N ARG A 107 13.58 -11.47 9.51
CA ARG A 107 14.62 -11.59 10.54
C ARG A 107 14.28 -12.68 11.56
N ARG A 108 13.03 -12.78 12.01
CA ARG A 108 12.59 -13.81 12.97
C ARG A 108 12.64 -15.20 12.36
N LEU A 109 12.24 -15.36 11.10
CA LEU A 109 12.28 -16.62 10.37
C LEU A 109 13.72 -17.11 10.10
N ALA A 110 14.64 -16.20 9.78
CA ALA A 110 16.06 -16.53 9.66
C ALA A 110 16.63 -17.04 10.99
N ARG A 111 16.32 -16.35 12.10
CA ARG A 111 16.76 -16.77 13.45
C ARG A 111 16.19 -18.12 13.87
N THR A 112 14.91 -18.40 13.58
CA THR A 112 14.31 -19.71 13.91
C THR A 112 14.89 -20.84 13.06
N ARG A 113 15.17 -20.61 11.77
CA ARG A 113 15.89 -21.59 10.92
C ARG A 113 17.27 -21.92 11.48
N LEU A 114 18.03 -20.90 11.89
CA LEU A 114 19.36 -21.09 12.47
C LEU A 114 19.31 -21.90 13.77
N LYS A 115 18.33 -21.63 14.64
CA LYS A 115 18.12 -22.41 15.87
C LYS A 115 17.72 -23.87 15.59
N LEU A 116 16.85 -24.12 14.60
CA LEU A 116 16.49 -25.47 14.17
C LEU A 116 17.70 -26.23 13.62
N LEU A 117 18.53 -25.59 12.80
CA LEU A 117 19.77 -26.18 12.31
C LEU A 117 20.72 -26.55 13.45
N ARG A 118 20.92 -25.65 14.43
CA ARG A 118 21.75 -25.94 15.61
C ARG A 118 21.23 -27.13 16.41
N LEU A 119 19.91 -27.23 16.62
CA LEU A 119 19.31 -28.37 17.32
C LEU A 119 19.55 -29.69 16.56
N ARG A 120 19.41 -29.69 15.24
CA ARG A 120 19.66 -30.88 14.40
C ARG A 120 21.13 -31.29 14.34
N VAL A 121 22.04 -30.34 14.38
CA VAL A 121 23.49 -30.62 14.46
C VAL A 121 23.83 -31.24 15.81
N LEU A 122 23.33 -30.65 16.91
CA LEU A 122 23.50 -31.19 18.27
C LEU A 122 22.94 -32.60 18.43
N GLU A 123 21.81 -32.91 17.79
CA GLU A 123 21.19 -34.24 17.84
C GLU A 123 21.91 -35.29 16.97
N ARG A 124 22.72 -34.86 16.00
CA ARG A 124 23.57 -35.75 15.19
C ARG A 124 24.96 -35.99 15.80
N SER A 125 25.38 -35.14 16.73
CA SER A 125 26.69 -35.22 17.40
C SER A 125 26.65 -35.96 18.74
N VAL A 126 25.46 -36.40 19.17
CA VAL A 126 25.22 -37.24 20.35
C VAL A 126 24.82 -38.63 19.85
#